data_AF-A0A2E6Y3J9-F1
#
_entry.id   AF-A0A2E6Y3J9-F1
#
_cell.length_a   1.000
_cell.length_b   1.000
_cell.length_c   1.000
_cell.angle_alpha   90.00
_cell.angle_beta   90.00
_cell.angle_gamma   90.00
#
_symmetry.space_group_name_H-M   'P 1'
#
loop_
_entity.id
_entity.type
_entity.pdbx_description
1 polymer ?
#
loop_
_entity_poly.entity_id
_entity_poly.type
_entity_poly.pdbx_seq_one_letter_code
_entity_poly.pdbx_strand_id
1 'polypeptide(L)'
;MEADPLPPFTYWAPENSTIHNHPRLPGVWIAETADGPRIYYFGDGCRASEFQGFIGKQLDALPERPADATWRTACSICAVTSDLGRERMNVFYDDDSRKITSISCG
;
A
#
# COMPACT_ATOMS: atom_id res chain seq x y z
N MET A 1 14.26 12.80 12.29
CA MET A 1 15.07 13.16 11.10
C MET A 1 14.25 12.84 9.89
N GLU A 2 13.85 13.84 9.12
CA GLU A 2 13.11 13.62 7.88
C GLU A 2 13.92 12.71 6.94
N ALA A 3 13.26 11.76 6.25
CA ALA A 3 13.94 10.77 5.43
C ALA A 3 14.81 11.42 4.33
N ASP A 4 16.04 10.96 4.17
CA ASP A 4 16.98 11.41 3.13
C ASP A 4 17.69 10.20 2.50
N PRO A 5 17.35 9.82 1.24
CA PRO A 5 16.33 10.46 0.40
C PRO A 5 14.90 10.17 0.87
N LEU A 6 13.98 11.06 0.49
CA LEU A 6 12.53 10.89 0.69
C LEU A 6 11.98 9.68 -0.09
N PRO A 7 10.89 9.05 0.37
CA PRO A 7 10.19 8.05 -0.43
C PRO A 7 9.60 8.69 -1.69
N PRO A 8 9.56 7.97 -2.83
CA PRO A 8 8.97 8.49 -4.05
C PRO A 8 7.45 8.72 -3.93
N PHE A 9 6.79 8.02 -3.00
CA PHE A 9 5.35 8.11 -2.76
C PHE A 9 5.03 7.99 -1.27
N THR A 10 3.91 8.58 -0.84
CA THR A 10 3.49 8.63 0.57
C THR A 10 2.07 8.09 0.81
N TYR A 11 1.45 7.41 -0.17
CA TYR A 11 0.08 6.89 -0.05
C TYR A 11 -0.11 5.88 1.10
N TRP A 12 0.98 5.23 1.51
CA TRP A 12 1.02 4.23 2.58
C TRP A 12 1.22 4.85 3.97
N ALA A 13 1.64 6.11 4.03
CA ALA A 13 1.99 6.81 5.26
C ALA A 13 0.75 7.53 5.80
N PRO A 14 0.35 7.30 7.07
CA PRO A 14 -0.73 8.04 7.68
C PRO A 14 -0.45 9.54 7.71
N GLU A 15 -1.49 10.37 7.71
CA GLU A 15 -1.36 11.80 7.93
C GLU A 15 -0.64 12.09 9.25
N ASN A 16 0.17 13.15 9.28
CA ASN A 16 0.99 13.56 10.43
C ASN A 16 2.05 12.53 10.88
N SER A 17 2.36 11.53 10.05
CA SER A 17 3.49 10.63 10.32
C SER A 17 4.82 11.33 10.09
N THR A 18 5.81 10.97 10.91
CA THR A 18 7.21 11.28 10.63
C THR A 18 7.81 10.12 9.84
N ILE A 19 8.41 10.43 8.68
CA ILE A 19 8.99 9.42 7.78
C ILE A 19 10.51 9.35 7.98
N HIS A 20 11.02 8.14 8.14
CA HIS A 20 12.45 7.84 8.31
C HIS A 20 12.91 6.75 7.33
N ASN A 21 14.18 6.75 6.95
CA ASN A 21 14.77 5.61 6.21
C ASN A 21 14.97 4.42 7.15
N HIS A 22 14.77 3.21 6.62
CA HIS A 22 15.06 2.00 7.37
C HIS A 22 16.58 1.87 7.60
N PRO A 23 17.05 1.61 8.84
CA PRO A 23 18.47 1.68 9.19
C PRO A 23 19.35 0.60 8.53
N ARG A 24 18.74 -0.46 8.00
CA ARG A 24 19.43 -1.63 7.43
C ARG A 24 18.95 -2.05 6.04
N LEU A 25 17.89 -1.44 5.53
CA LEU A 25 17.26 -1.84 4.28
C LEU A 25 17.16 -0.62 3.38
N PRO A 26 18.13 -0.42 2.47
CA PRO A 26 18.07 0.65 1.50
C PRO A 26 16.77 0.57 0.68
N GLY A 27 16.16 1.73 0.40
CA GLY A 27 14.89 1.80 -0.33
C GLY A 27 13.67 1.32 0.46
N VAL A 28 13.79 1.22 1.79
CA VAL A 28 12.66 0.98 2.70
C VAL A 28 12.48 2.19 3.60
N TRP A 29 11.24 2.62 3.77
CA TRP A 29 10.88 3.73 4.64
C TRP A 29 9.94 3.28 5.75
N ILE A 30 9.98 4.00 6.86
CA ILE A 30 9.16 3.76 8.04
C ILE A 30 8.36 5.03 8.31
N ALA A 31 7.05 4.91 8.41
CA ALA A 31 6.16 5.97 8.90
C ALA A 31 5.83 5.69 10.36
N GLU A 32 6.14 6.66 11.22
CA GLU A 32 5.83 6.62 12.65
C GLU A 32 4.79 7.70 12.97
N THR A 33 3.69 7.31 13.62
CA THR A 33 2.75 8.26 14.25
C THR A 33 2.90 8.18 15.76
N ALA A 34 2.45 9.20 16.48
CA ALA A 34 2.59 9.28 17.94
C ALA A 34 1.97 8.07 18.68
N ASP A 35 0.85 7.56 18.18
CA ASP A 35 0.04 6.54 18.84
C ASP A 35 -0.22 5.29 17.98
N GLY A 36 0.40 5.19 16.80
CA GLY A 36 0.07 4.16 15.81
C GLY A 36 1.18 3.14 15.55
N PRO A 37 0.85 2.06 14.83
CA PRO A 37 1.84 1.07 14.41
C PRO A 37 2.82 1.68 13.42
N ARG A 38 4.09 1.21 13.48
CA ARG A 38 5.09 1.50 12.44
C ARG A 38 4.66 0.87 11.13
N ILE A 39 4.41 1.69 10.12
CA ILE A 39 4.10 1.20 8.77
C ILE A 39 5.40 1.19 7.96
N TYR A 40 5.67 0.07 7.29
CA TYR A 40 6.86 -0.10 6.46
C TYR A 40 6.47 -0.02 4.99
N TYR A 41 7.24 0.75 4.25
CA TYR A 41 7.14 0.82 2.79
C TYR A 41 8.34 0.21 2.14
N PHE A 42 8.12 -0.84 1.36
CA PHE A 42 9.18 -1.62 0.72
C PHE A 42 9.55 -1.10 -0.68
N GLY A 43 9.15 0.14 -1.00
CA GLY A 43 9.22 0.69 -2.34
C GLY A 43 8.01 0.33 -3.20
N ASP A 44 7.84 1.02 -4.32
CA ASP A 44 6.68 0.86 -5.21
C ASP A 44 6.82 -0.29 -6.21
N GLY A 45 7.51 -1.39 -5.84
CA GLY A 45 7.73 -2.52 -6.76
C GLY A 45 6.42 -3.12 -7.28
N CYS A 46 5.38 -3.14 -6.43
CA CYS A 46 4.05 -3.61 -6.80
C CYS A 46 3.23 -2.63 -7.65
N ARG A 47 3.73 -1.42 -7.92
CA ARG A 47 3.09 -0.34 -8.70
C ARG A 47 1.82 0.26 -8.08
N ALA A 48 1.61 0.13 -6.78
CA ALA A 48 0.41 0.63 -6.12
C ALA A 48 0.23 2.15 -6.26
N SER A 49 1.30 2.94 -6.42
CA SER A 49 1.19 4.39 -6.64
C SER A 49 0.35 4.74 -7.87
N GLU A 50 0.44 3.94 -8.94
CA GLU A 50 -0.29 4.15 -10.20
C GLU A 50 -1.81 4.00 -10.03
N PHE A 51 -2.24 3.27 -9.00
CA PHE A 51 -3.64 2.91 -8.79
C PHE A 51 -4.32 3.67 -7.64
N GLN A 52 -3.62 4.55 -6.92
CA GLN A 52 -4.21 5.28 -5.79
C GLN A 52 -5.46 6.08 -6.17
N GLY A 53 -5.55 6.57 -7.41
CA GLY A 53 -6.72 7.28 -7.93
C GLY A 53 -7.99 6.42 -8.05
N PHE A 54 -7.92 5.10 -7.86
CA PHE A 54 -9.07 4.20 -7.86
C PHE A 54 -9.70 4.01 -6.48
N ILE A 55 -9.06 4.48 -5.40
CA ILE A 55 -9.67 4.45 -4.06
C ILE A 55 -10.99 5.26 -4.09
N GLY A 56 -12.05 4.67 -3.54
CA GLY A 56 -13.41 5.20 -3.57
C GLY A 56 -14.21 4.89 -4.84
N LYS A 57 -13.58 4.36 -5.90
CA LYS A 57 -14.28 3.88 -7.10
C LYS A 57 -14.76 2.44 -6.93
N GLN A 58 -15.64 2.00 -7.82
CA GLN A 58 -16.06 0.60 -7.91
C GLN A 58 -14.90 -0.30 -8.32
N LEU A 59 -14.86 -1.53 -7.80
CA LEU A 59 -13.79 -2.48 -8.07
C LEU A 59 -13.62 -2.79 -9.57
N ASP A 60 -14.73 -2.82 -10.32
CA ASP A 60 -14.77 -3.06 -11.77
C ASP A 60 -14.19 -1.91 -12.60
N ALA A 61 -13.93 -0.74 -11.99
CA ALA A 61 -13.25 0.36 -12.64
C ALA A 61 -11.74 0.11 -12.80
N LEU A 62 -11.16 -0.84 -12.06
CA LEU A 62 -9.76 -1.20 -12.23
C LEU A 62 -9.53 -1.78 -13.65
N PRO A 63 -8.40 -1.46 -14.28
CA PRO A 63 -8.04 -2.09 -15.54
C PRO A 63 -7.79 -3.58 -15.32
N GLU A 64 -7.76 -4.32 -16.43
CA GLU A 64 -7.31 -5.71 -16.41
C GLU A 64 -5.90 -5.79 -15.81
N ARG A 65 -5.72 -6.75 -14.90
CA ARG A 65 -4.43 -6.97 -14.23
C ARG A 65 -3.36 -7.31 -15.29
N PRO A 66 -2.22 -6.60 -15.32
CA PRO A 66 -1.11 -6.95 -16.20
C PRO A 66 -0.65 -8.40 -15.98
N ALA A 67 -0.19 -9.07 -17.05
CA ALA A 67 0.16 -10.50 -17.00
C ALA A 67 1.33 -10.82 -16.05
N ASP A 68 2.23 -9.84 -15.84
CA ASP A 68 3.39 -9.91 -14.96
C ASP A 68 3.12 -9.38 -13.54
N ALA A 69 1.92 -8.85 -13.28
CA ALA A 69 1.56 -8.27 -11.99
C ALA A 69 0.94 -9.30 -11.04
N THR A 70 1.36 -9.24 -9.77
CA THR A 70 0.77 -10.05 -8.70
C THR A 70 -0.22 -9.20 -7.91
N TRP A 71 -1.53 -9.44 -8.08
CA TRP A 71 -2.56 -8.73 -7.33
C TRP A 71 -3.29 -9.68 -6.37
N ARG A 72 -3.58 -9.20 -5.16
CA ARG A 72 -4.57 -9.79 -4.25
C ARG A 72 -5.75 -8.85 -4.14
N THR A 73 -6.91 -9.34 -4.53
CA THR A 73 -8.18 -8.62 -4.38
C THR A 73 -9.00 -9.33 -3.31
N ALA A 74 -9.36 -8.61 -2.25
CA ALA A 74 -10.09 -9.17 -1.11
C ALA A 74 -11.03 -8.13 -0.50
N CYS A 75 -12.12 -8.58 0.13
CA CYS A 75 -12.97 -7.66 0.88
C CYS A 75 -12.26 -7.17 2.15
N SER A 76 -12.61 -5.98 2.64
CA SER A 76 -11.97 -5.34 3.81
C SER A 76 -12.12 -6.14 5.11
N ILE A 77 -13.16 -6.99 5.20
CA ILE A 77 -13.43 -7.88 6.34
C ILE A 77 -12.97 -9.32 6.11
N CYS A 78 -12.48 -9.64 4.91
CA CYS A 78 -12.10 -10.99 4.54
C CYS A 78 -10.79 -11.36 5.22
N ALA A 79 -10.73 -12.56 5.78
CA ALA A 79 -9.48 -13.11 6.27
C ALA A 79 -8.50 -13.30 5.10
N VAL A 80 -7.27 -12.80 5.27
CA VAL A 80 -6.18 -12.98 4.32
C VAL A 80 -4.95 -13.51 5.05
N THR A 81 -4.12 -14.27 4.34
CA THR A 81 -2.82 -14.68 4.88
C THR A 81 -1.95 -13.45 5.13
N SER A 82 -1.30 -13.43 6.30
CA SER A 82 -0.33 -12.40 6.67
C SER A 82 1.07 -12.87 6.28
N ASP A 83 1.40 -12.67 5.01
CA ASP A 83 2.71 -12.94 4.42
C ASP A 83 3.20 -11.69 3.68
N LEU A 84 4.53 -11.48 3.65
CA LEU A 84 5.12 -10.34 2.95
C LEU A 84 5.36 -10.68 1.48
N GLY A 85 4.57 -10.08 0.59
CA GLY A 85 4.76 -10.08 -0.86
C GLY A 85 5.13 -8.69 -1.36
N ARG A 86 6.42 -8.35 -1.45
CA ARG A 86 6.87 -6.99 -1.86
C ARG A 86 6.39 -6.57 -3.26
N GLU A 87 6.30 -7.53 -4.17
CA GLU A 87 5.81 -7.33 -5.54
C GLU A 87 4.29 -7.46 -5.66
N ARG A 88 3.59 -7.79 -4.57
CA ARG A 88 2.15 -7.98 -4.57
C ARG A 88 1.44 -6.67 -4.27
N MET A 89 0.54 -6.29 -5.17
CA MET A 89 -0.42 -5.22 -4.92
C MET A 89 -1.67 -5.79 -4.26
N ASN A 90 -2.04 -5.24 -3.13
CA ASN A 90 -3.31 -5.51 -2.48
C ASN A 90 -4.35 -4.49 -2.95
N VAL A 91 -5.54 -4.99 -3.23
CA VAL A 91 -6.74 -4.20 -3.46
C VAL A 91 -7.78 -4.68 -2.47
N PHE A 92 -8.06 -3.84 -1.48
CA PHE A 92 -9.15 -4.08 -0.54
C PHE A 92 -10.37 -3.28 -0.95
N TYR A 93 -11.54 -3.92 -0.88
CA TYR A 93 -12.81 -3.30 -1.22
C TYR A 93 -13.86 -3.56 -0.13
N ASP A 94 -14.84 -2.69 -0.01
CA ASP A 94 -16.00 -2.86 0.86
C ASP A 94 -16.93 -3.95 0.30
N ASP A 95 -17.28 -4.95 1.12
CA ASP A 95 -17.95 -6.16 0.61
C ASP A 95 -19.34 -5.88 0.01
N ASP A 96 -20.09 -4.99 0.64
CA ASP A 96 -21.44 -4.62 0.23
C ASP A 96 -21.42 -3.70 -0.99
N SER A 97 -20.69 -2.59 -0.92
CA SER A 97 -20.73 -1.54 -1.96
C SER A 97 -19.77 -1.78 -3.11
N ARG A 98 -18.85 -2.75 -2.98
CA ARG A 98 -17.77 -3.07 -3.92
C ARG A 98 -16.82 -1.91 -4.21
N LYS A 99 -16.84 -0.86 -3.38
CA LYS A 99 -15.93 0.28 -3.49
C LYS A 99 -14.55 -0.07 -2.95
N ILE A 100 -13.51 0.32 -3.67
CA ILE A 100 -12.13 0.14 -3.24
C ILE A 100 -11.86 1.04 -2.03
N THR A 101 -11.36 0.45 -0.96
CA THR A 101 -11.07 1.14 0.30
C THR A 101 -9.57 1.32 0.53
N SER A 102 -8.73 0.45 -0.03
CA SER A 102 -7.28 0.56 0.11
C SER A 102 -6.55 -0.13 -1.04
N ILE A 103 -5.44 0.47 -1.48
CA ILE A 103 -4.49 -0.12 -2.42
C ILE A 103 -3.07 0.05 -1.86
N SER A 104 -2.33 -1.05 -1.72
CA SER A 104 -0.99 -1.02 -1.11
C SER A 104 -0.08 -2.15 -1.57
N CYS A 105 1.23 -1.99 -1.39
CA CYS A 105 2.20 -3.09 -1.58
C CYS A 105 2.30 -3.91 -0.30
N GLY A 106 2.27 -5.24 -0.40
CA GLY A 106 2.42 -6.11 0.78
C GLY A 106 1.95 -7.55 0.63
#